data_AF-A0A7S1SYU8-F1
#
_entry.id   AF-A0A7S1SYU8-F1
#
_cell.length_a   1.000
_cell.length_b   1.000
_cell.length_c   1.000
_cell.angle_alpha   90.00
_cell.angle_beta   90.00
_cell.angle_gamma   90.00
#
_symmetry.space_group_name_H-M   'P 1'
#
loop_
_entity.id
_entity.type
_entity.pdbx_description
1 polymer ?
#
loop_
_entity_poly.entity_id
_entity_poly.type
_entity_poly.pdbx_seq_one_letter_code
_entity_poly.pdbx_strand_id
1 'polypeptide(L)'
;PEAGGEEGGKPKATTRAGLLYCERFVELLVDLLSQLPTRRFTRVLLEDSALLVKVQHAALLNHPSGALFAQLVDLLAFYMNFEIDDHTGEPLSDEEVSFRHSERITQLQRLCFKHIETLRELAMYNCGQVADKAFLAKELARLTPD
;
A
#
# COMPACT_ATOMS: atom_id res chain seq x y z
N PRO A 1 14.31 7.26 45.19
CA PRO A 1 13.61 5.99 44.88
C PRO A 1 12.16 6.27 44.47
N GLU A 2 11.94 6.73 43.25
CA GLU A 2 10.62 6.63 42.62
C GLU A 2 10.87 6.39 41.12
N ALA A 3 10.61 5.15 40.72
CA ALA A 3 10.65 4.71 39.33
C ALA A 3 9.39 5.27 38.65
N GLY A 4 9.56 6.28 37.79
CA GLY A 4 8.55 6.67 36.82
C GLY A 4 8.49 5.61 35.73
N GLY A 5 7.65 4.60 35.93
CA GLY A 5 7.32 3.65 34.88
C GLY A 5 6.60 4.35 33.74
N GLU A 6 7.16 4.24 32.53
CA GLU A 6 6.48 4.60 31.29
C GLU A 6 5.18 3.78 31.20
N GLU A 7 4.05 4.46 31.39
CA GLU A 7 2.74 3.91 31.07
C GLU A 7 2.71 3.65 29.56
N GLY A 8 2.84 2.38 29.18
CA GLY A 8 2.43 1.89 27.87
C GLY A 8 0.97 2.27 27.65
N GLY A 9 0.76 3.35 26.90
CA GLY A 9 -0.55 3.90 26.61
C GLY A 9 -1.42 2.83 25.96
N LYS A 10 -2.41 2.31 26.70
CA LYS A 10 -3.47 1.49 26.12
C LYS A 10 -4.03 2.21 24.89
N PRO A 11 -4.27 1.50 23.77
CA PRO A 11 -4.85 2.13 22.58
C PRO A 11 -6.12 2.85 22.99
N LYS A 12 -6.17 4.18 22.76
CA LYS A 12 -7.36 4.98 23.03
C LYS A 12 -8.54 4.29 22.32
N ALA A 13 -9.58 3.97 23.09
CA ALA A 13 -10.78 3.36 22.52
C ALA A 13 -11.27 4.21 21.34
N THR A 14 -11.41 3.60 20.17
CA THR A 14 -11.88 4.28 18.97
C THR A 14 -13.25 4.86 19.26
N THR A 15 -13.36 6.19 19.23
CA THR A 15 -14.65 6.86 19.42
C THR A 15 -15.53 6.63 18.20
N ARG A 16 -16.84 6.61 18.38
CA ARG A 16 -17.79 6.53 17.26
C ARG A 16 -17.55 7.64 16.21
N ALA A 17 -17.22 8.84 16.67
CA ALA A 17 -16.89 9.96 15.79
C ALA A 17 -15.61 9.70 14.97
N GLY A 18 -14.57 9.10 15.58
CA GLY A 18 -13.34 8.72 14.88
C GLY A 18 -13.56 7.66 13.81
N LEU A 19 -14.35 6.62 14.13
CA LEU A 19 -14.74 5.60 13.14
C LEU A 19 -15.49 6.22 11.96
N LEU A 20 -16.51 7.04 12.23
CA LEU A 20 -17.29 7.70 11.18
C LEU A 20 -16.42 8.61 10.30
N TYR A 21 -15.48 9.34 10.90
CA TYR A 21 -14.52 10.14 10.14
C TYR A 21 -13.70 9.26 9.19
N CYS A 22 -13.16 8.14 9.67
CA CYS A 22 -12.39 7.22 8.84
C CYS A 22 -13.21 6.62 7.69
N GLU A 23 -14.46 6.23 7.94
CA GLU A 23 -15.37 5.75 6.90
C GLU A 23 -15.61 6.82 5.83
N ARG A 24 -15.98 8.04 6.24
CA ARG A 24 -16.25 9.15 5.30
C ARG A 24 -15.01 9.60 4.55
N PHE A 25 -13.86 9.53 5.20
CA PHE A 25 -12.60 9.84 4.55
C PHE A 25 -12.24 8.82 3.47
N VAL A 26 -12.36 7.51 3.74
CA VAL A 26 -12.10 6.48 2.72
C VAL A 26 -13.13 6.53 1.59
N GLU A 27 -14.41 6.76 1.91
CA GLU A 27 -15.47 6.98 0.92
C GLU A 27 -15.13 8.15 -0.02
N LEU A 28 -14.70 9.28 0.52
CA LEU A 28 -14.23 10.42 -0.30
C LEU A 28 -13.08 10.03 -1.24
N LEU A 29 -12.11 9.25 -0.75
CA LEU A 29 -10.99 8.79 -1.59
C LEU A 29 -11.46 7.86 -2.70
N VAL A 30 -12.40 6.96 -2.40
CA VAL A 30 -13.04 6.10 -3.41
C VAL A 30 -13.71 6.95 -4.49
N ASP A 31 -14.51 7.95 -4.10
CA ASP A 31 -15.20 8.84 -5.04
C ASP A 31 -14.19 9.58 -5.94
N LEU A 32 -13.14 10.15 -5.35
CA LEU A 32 -12.08 10.84 -6.10
C LEU A 32 -11.34 9.93 -7.08
N LEU A 33 -11.15 8.65 -6.75
CA LEU A 33 -10.46 7.70 -7.64
C LEU A 33 -11.38 7.07 -8.68
N SER A 34 -12.69 7.05 -8.44
CA SER A 34 -13.70 6.49 -9.34
C SER A 34 -13.97 7.34 -10.57
N GLN A 35 -13.56 8.61 -10.55
CA GLN A 35 -13.77 9.57 -11.63
C GLN A 35 -12.43 9.99 -12.24
N LEU A 36 -12.27 9.81 -13.55
CA LEU A 36 -11.03 10.14 -14.27
C LEU A 36 -10.48 11.56 -14.00
N PRO A 37 -11.30 12.63 -13.97
CA PRO A 37 -10.80 13.99 -13.78
C PRO A 37 -10.09 14.20 -12.43
N THR A 38 -10.56 13.53 -11.38
CA THR A 38 -10.00 13.63 -10.03
C THR A 38 -8.94 12.57 -9.76
N ARG A 39 -9.04 11.40 -10.41
CA ARG A 39 -8.12 10.27 -10.24
C ARG A 39 -6.68 10.63 -10.58
N ARG A 40 -6.45 11.32 -11.71
CA ARG A 40 -5.13 11.54 -12.31
C ARG A 40 -4.06 12.01 -11.33
N PHE A 41 -4.40 12.99 -10.50
CA PHE A 41 -3.47 13.53 -9.51
C PHE A 41 -3.65 12.89 -8.13
N THR A 42 -4.88 12.54 -7.77
CA THR A 42 -5.18 11.91 -6.48
C THR A 42 -4.47 10.57 -6.34
N ARG A 43 -4.50 9.70 -7.36
CA ARG A 43 -3.88 8.36 -7.30
C ARG A 43 -2.40 8.44 -7.00
N VAL A 44 -1.68 9.32 -7.68
CA VAL A 44 -0.23 9.51 -7.49
C VAL A 44 0.08 10.00 -6.07
N LEU A 45 -0.70 10.95 -5.53
CA LEU A 45 -0.53 11.42 -4.15
C LEU A 45 -0.82 10.32 -3.11
N LEU A 46 -1.81 9.47 -3.37
CA LEU A 46 -2.14 8.35 -2.48
C LEU A 46 -1.08 7.24 -2.54
N GLU A 47 -0.49 6.99 -3.70
CA GLU A 47 0.61 6.04 -3.87
C GLU A 47 1.89 6.54 -3.16
N ASP A 48 2.26 7.81 -3.33
CA ASP A 48 3.42 8.43 -2.68
C ASP A 48 3.28 8.45 -1.14
N SER A 49 2.09 8.74 -0.63
CA SER A 49 1.82 8.71 0.82
C SER A 49 1.69 7.29 1.40
N ALA A 50 1.74 6.24 0.57
CA ALA A 50 1.52 4.85 0.93
C ALA A 50 0.21 4.63 1.72
N LEU A 51 -0.83 5.40 1.38
CA LEU A 51 -2.06 5.46 2.18
C LEU A 51 -2.76 4.10 2.25
N LEU A 52 -2.85 3.39 1.13
CA LEU A 52 -3.50 2.08 1.09
C LEU A 52 -2.83 1.09 2.04
N VAL A 53 -1.49 1.04 2.07
CA VAL A 53 -0.73 0.17 2.97
C VAL A 53 -1.00 0.54 4.44
N LYS A 54 -0.94 1.83 4.78
CA LYS A 54 -1.23 2.30 6.15
C LYS A 54 -2.63 1.90 6.61
N VAL A 55 -3.61 2.01 5.73
CA VAL A 55 -5.01 1.68 6.01
C VAL A 55 -5.21 0.16 6.13
N GLN A 56 -4.55 -0.64 5.30
CA GLN A 56 -4.54 -2.11 5.39
C GLN A 56 -3.92 -2.65 6.68
N HIS A 57 -3.05 -1.87 7.32
CA HIS A 57 -2.46 -2.19 8.63
C HIS A 57 -3.16 -1.50 9.81
N ALA A 58 -4.24 -0.75 9.57
CA ALA A 58 -4.95 -0.07 10.64
C ALA A 58 -5.74 -1.06 11.52
N ALA A 59 -5.66 -0.89 12.84
CA ALA A 59 -6.42 -1.68 13.80
C ALA A 59 -7.95 -1.59 13.58
N LEU A 60 -8.42 -0.56 12.87
CA LEU A 60 -9.83 -0.32 12.56
C LEU A 60 -10.46 -1.42 11.71
N LEU A 61 -9.67 -2.12 10.88
CA LEU A 61 -10.15 -3.24 10.07
C LEU A 61 -10.65 -4.42 10.92
N ASN A 62 -10.08 -4.60 12.10
CA ASN A 62 -10.46 -5.66 13.05
C ASN A 62 -11.45 -5.16 14.12
N HIS A 63 -11.91 -3.92 14.03
CA HIS A 63 -12.83 -3.36 15.01
C HIS A 63 -14.23 -3.96 14.86
N PRO A 64 -14.94 -4.33 15.95
CA PRO A 64 -16.28 -4.95 15.87
C PRO A 64 -17.32 -4.14 15.07
N SER A 65 -17.19 -2.81 15.09
CA SER A 65 -18.03 -1.89 14.31
C SER A 65 -17.41 -1.43 12.98
N GLY A 66 -16.24 -1.95 12.61
CA GLY A 66 -15.45 -1.52 11.44
C GLY A 66 -15.80 -2.21 10.12
N ALA A 67 -16.92 -2.94 10.05
CA ALA A 67 -17.27 -3.71 8.85
C ALA A 67 -17.44 -2.83 7.59
N LEU A 68 -18.08 -1.66 7.73
CA LEU A 68 -18.21 -0.71 6.62
C LEU A 68 -16.85 -0.14 6.21
N PHE A 69 -16.01 0.22 7.19
CA PHE A 69 -14.65 0.66 6.92
C PHE A 69 -13.87 -0.40 6.12
N ALA A 70 -13.93 -1.68 6.50
CA ALA A 70 -13.27 -2.75 5.75
C ALA A 70 -13.74 -2.84 4.29
N GLN A 71 -15.06 -2.77 4.05
CA GLN A 71 -15.62 -2.77 2.69
C GLN A 71 -15.15 -1.58 1.87
N LEU A 72 -15.08 -0.39 2.47
CA LEU A 72 -14.57 0.81 1.81
C LEU A 72 -13.08 0.70 1.48
N VAL A 73 -12.30 0.03 2.34
CA VAL A 73 -10.87 -0.23 2.09
C VAL A 73 -10.67 -1.21 0.94
N ASP A 74 -11.51 -2.24 0.83
CA ASP A 74 -11.48 -3.16 -0.32
C ASP A 74 -11.81 -2.41 -1.62
N LEU A 75 -12.81 -1.51 -1.59
CA LEU A 75 -13.16 -0.69 -2.74
C LEU A 75 -12.06 0.32 -3.10
N LEU A 76 -11.42 0.92 -2.09
CA LEU A 76 -10.24 1.77 -2.29
C LEU A 76 -9.10 0.98 -2.94
N ALA A 77 -8.84 -0.25 -2.50
CA ALA A 77 -7.81 -1.11 -3.06
C ALA A 77 -8.09 -1.43 -4.53
N PHE A 78 -9.34 -1.71 -4.88
CA PHE A 78 -9.76 -1.90 -6.27
C PHE A 78 -9.46 -0.65 -7.11
N TYR A 79 -9.93 0.53 -6.69
CA TYR A 79 -9.71 1.74 -7.47
C TYR A 79 -8.25 2.15 -7.54
N MET A 80 -7.44 1.95 -6.49
CA MET A 80 -6.00 2.24 -6.55
C MET A 80 -5.26 1.39 -7.59
N ASN A 81 -5.68 0.13 -7.78
CA ASN A 81 -5.01 -0.83 -8.66
C ASN A 81 -5.74 -1.08 -9.99
N PHE A 82 -6.84 -0.36 -10.25
CA PHE A 82 -7.61 -0.51 -11.47
C PHE A 82 -6.75 -0.24 -12.71
N GLU A 83 -6.80 -1.15 -13.68
CA GLU A 83 -5.95 -1.21 -14.86
C GLU A 83 -6.43 -0.23 -15.94
N ILE A 84 -6.27 1.05 -15.66
CA ILE A 84 -6.63 2.17 -16.52
C ILE A 84 -5.47 3.14 -16.64
N ASP A 85 -5.34 3.79 -17.79
CA ASP A 85 -4.43 4.92 -17.94
C ASP A 85 -5.06 6.19 -17.33
N ASP A 86 -4.38 6.78 -16.35
CA ASP A 86 -4.88 7.95 -15.63
C ASP A 86 -4.94 9.23 -16.49
N HIS A 87 -4.25 9.26 -17.62
CA HIS A 87 -4.19 10.42 -18.51
C HIS A 87 -5.20 10.32 -19.65
N THR A 88 -5.32 9.15 -20.28
CA THR A 88 -6.23 8.94 -21.42
C THR A 88 -7.60 8.42 -20.97
N GLY A 89 -7.66 7.70 -19.84
CA GLY A 89 -8.86 7.00 -19.40
C GLY A 89 -9.11 5.68 -20.12
N GLU A 90 -8.18 5.24 -20.97
CA GLU A 90 -8.31 3.97 -21.69
C GLU A 90 -7.90 2.80 -20.78
N PRO A 91 -8.57 1.65 -20.88
CA PRO A 91 -8.16 0.45 -20.17
C PRO A 91 -6.77 0.00 -20.63
N LEU A 92 -5.96 -0.52 -19.70
CA LEU A 92 -4.68 -1.11 -20.03
C LEU A 92 -4.90 -2.50 -20.62
N SER A 93 -4.08 -2.84 -21.61
CA SER A 93 -3.97 -4.19 -22.12
C SER A 93 -3.18 -5.10 -21.16
N ASP A 94 -3.42 -6.41 -21.25
CA ASP A 94 -2.68 -7.42 -20.48
C ASP A 94 -1.15 -7.31 -20.67
N GLU A 95 -0.70 -6.91 -21.86
CA GLU A 95 0.71 -6.67 -22.18
C GLU A 95 1.25 -5.45 -21.42
N GLU A 96 0.50 -4.34 -21.40
CA GLU A 96 0.88 -3.13 -20.65
C GLU A 96 0.93 -3.38 -19.14
N VAL A 97 -0.03 -4.12 -18.61
CA VAL A 97 -0.06 -4.52 -17.20
C VAL A 97 1.18 -5.36 -16.86
N SER A 98 1.47 -6.37 -17.67
CA SER A 98 2.63 -7.26 -17.49
C SER A 98 3.96 -6.51 -17.60
N PHE A 99 4.04 -5.58 -18.55
CA PHE A 99 5.20 -4.72 -18.75
C PHE A 99 5.43 -3.80 -17.54
N ARG A 100 4.40 -3.05 -17.10
CA ARG A 100 4.48 -2.16 -15.92
C ARG A 100 4.88 -2.92 -14.67
N HIS A 101 4.34 -4.13 -14.47
CA HIS A 101 4.73 -4.99 -13.35
C HIS A 101 6.22 -5.36 -13.41
N SER A 102 6.69 -5.86 -14.55
CA SER A 102 8.09 -6.27 -14.75
C SER A 102 9.06 -5.09 -14.61
N GLU A 103 8.64 -3.89 -15.04
CA GLU A 103 9.40 -2.66 -14.87
C GLU A 103 9.62 -2.32 -13.39
N ARG A 104 8.56 -2.36 -12.56
CA ARG A 104 8.67 -2.11 -11.10
C ARG A 104 9.64 -3.07 -10.43
N ILE A 105 9.58 -4.36 -10.79
CA ILE A 105 10.50 -5.37 -10.28
C ILE A 105 11.94 -5.08 -10.71
N THR A 106 12.15 -4.75 -11.99
CA THR A 106 13.48 -4.41 -12.52
C THR A 106 14.05 -3.16 -11.84
N GLN A 107 13.22 -2.15 -11.57
CA GLN A 107 13.62 -0.95 -10.83
C GLN A 107 14.08 -1.30 -9.41
N LEU A 108 13.32 -2.15 -8.70
CA LEU A 108 13.73 -2.67 -7.39
C LEU A 108 15.07 -3.41 -7.47
N GLN A 109 15.24 -4.33 -8.42
CA GLN A 109 16.48 -5.07 -8.59
C GLN A 109 17.68 -4.15 -8.85
N ARG A 110 17.51 -3.12 -9.68
CA ARG A 110 18.56 -2.11 -9.93
C ARG A 110 18.94 -1.35 -8.66
N LEU A 111 17.95 -0.96 -7.85
CA LEU A 111 18.19 -0.29 -6.57
C LEU A 111 18.94 -1.19 -5.59
N CYS A 112 18.49 -2.44 -5.43
CA CYS A 112 19.16 -3.42 -4.58
C CYS A 112 20.61 -3.65 -5.01
N PHE A 113 20.87 -3.86 -6.31
CA PHE A 113 22.23 -4.09 -6.81
C PHE A 113 23.17 -2.92 -6.56
N LYS A 114 22.66 -1.68 -6.70
CA LYS A 114 23.45 -0.47 -6.61
C LYS A 114 23.71 -0.05 -5.16
N HIS A 115 22.73 -0.20 -4.27
CA HIS A 115 22.74 0.43 -2.96
C HIS A 115 22.76 -0.55 -1.78
N ILE A 116 22.39 -1.82 -1.95
CA ILE A 116 22.20 -2.76 -0.85
C ILE A 116 22.99 -4.04 -1.11
N GLU A 117 24.21 -4.13 -0.58
CA GLU A 117 25.11 -5.26 -0.81
C GLU A 117 24.50 -6.61 -0.36
N THR A 118 23.77 -6.61 0.74
CA THR A 118 23.10 -7.81 1.29
C THR A 118 22.03 -8.39 0.36
N LEU A 119 21.46 -7.57 -0.53
CA LEU A 119 20.42 -7.95 -1.49
C LEU A 119 20.94 -8.02 -2.94
N ARG A 120 22.24 -8.08 -3.16
CA ARG A 120 22.79 -8.14 -4.52
C ARG A 120 22.39 -9.42 -5.26
N GLU A 121 22.21 -10.51 -4.53
CA GLU A 121 21.66 -11.76 -5.06
C GLU A 121 20.21 -11.60 -5.54
N LEU A 122 19.38 -10.86 -4.79
CA LEU A 122 17.99 -10.55 -5.17
C LEU A 122 17.92 -9.95 -6.59
N ALA A 123 18.87 -9.06 -6.89
CA ALA A 123 18.94 -8.37 -8.17
C ALA A 123 19.27 -9.27 -9.37
N MET A 124 19.82 -10.46 -9.12
CA MET A 124 20.25 -11.41 -10.16
C MET A 124 19.21 -12.51 -10.44
N TYR A 125 18.16 -12.65 -9.61
CA TYR A 125 17.07 -13.58 -9.89
C TYR A 125 16.21 -13.11 -11.06
N ASN A 126 15.46 -14.04 -11.66
CA ASN A 126 14.53 -13.67 -12.71
C ASN A 126 13.34 -12.86 -12.15
N CYS A 127 12.75 -12.01 -12.98
CA CYS A 127 11.65 -11.13 -12.57
C CYS A 127 10.45 -11.90 -11.99
N GLY A 128 10.13 -13.08 -12.52
CA GLY A 128 9.01 -13.90 -12.04
C GLY A 128 9.24 -14.44 -10.63
N GLN A 129 10.47 -14.81 -10.28
CA GLN A 129 10.83 -15.23 -8.92
C GLN A 129 10.77 -14.05 -7.94
N VAL A 130 11.30 -12.89 -8.34
CA VAL A 130 11.28 -11.69 -7.48
C VAL A 130 9.88 -11.13 -7.30
N ALA A 131 8.99 -11.32 -8.28
CA ALA A 131 7.58 -10.94 -8.20
C ALA A 131 6.78 -11.80 -7.21
N ASP A 132 7.24 -13.00 -6.89
CA ASP A 132 6.57 -13.83 -5.88
C ASP A 132 6.68 -13.20 -4.49
N LYS A 133 5.52 -12.95 -3.87
CA LYS A 133 5.44 -12.26 -2.57
C LYS A 133 6.20 -13.00 -1.47
N ALA A 134 6.12 -14.33 -1.43
CA ALA A 134 6.74 -15.13 -0.36
C ALA A 134 8.27 -15.13 -0.51
N PHE A 135 8.76 -15.28 -1.74
CA PHE A 135 10.17 -15.16 -2.08
C PHE A 135 10.72 -13.77 -1.74
N LEU A 136 10.04 -12.71 -2.20
CA LEU A 136 10.46 -11.34 -1.92
C LEU A 136 10.51 -11.05 -0.43
N ALA A 137 9.48 -11.46 0.32
CA ALA A 137 9.45 -11.28 1.77
C ALA A 137 10.62 -11.98 2.48
N LYS A 138 10.97 -13.20 2.03
CA LYS A 138 12.11 -13.95 2.56
C LYS A 138 13.43 -13.22 2.33
N GLU A 139 13.65 -12.71 1.12
CA GLU A 139 14.89 -11.99 0.82
C GLU A 139 14.96 -10.63 1.54
N LEU A 140 13.85 -9.89 1.60
CA LEU A 140 13.79 -8.63 2.35
C LEU A 140 13.97 -8.82 3.86
N ALA A 141 13.66 -9.98 4.42
CA ALA A 141 13.91 -10.28 5.84
C ALA A 141 15.41 -10.33 6.20
N ARG A 142 16.31 -10.36 5.20
CA ARG A 142 17.76 -10.24 5.40
C ARG A 142 18.20 -8.80 5.72
N LEU A 143 17.33 -7.82 5.52
CA LEU A 143 17.60 -6.43 5.84
C LEU A 143 17.60 -6.25 7.37
N THR A 144 18.65 -5.61 7.89
CA THR A 144 18.66 -5.10 9.25
C THR A 144 17.93 -3.77 9.30
N PRO A 145 17.13 -3.48 10.35
CA PRO A 145 16.68 -2.12 10.60
C PRO A 145 17.91 -1.26 10.94
N ASP A 146 18.16 -0.23 10.13
CA ASP A 146 19.15 0.81 10.42
C ASP A 146 18.73 1.66 11.64
#